data_AF-A0AAD7LGG3-F1
#
_entry.id   AF-A0AAD7LGG3-F1
#
_cell.length_a   1.000
_cell.length_b   1.000
_cell.length_c   1.000
_cell.angle_alpha   90.00
_cell.angle_beta   90.00
_cell.angle_gamma   90.00
#
_symmetry.space_group_name_H-M   'P 1'
#
loop_
_entity.id
_entity.type
_entity.pdbx_description
1 polymer ?
#
loop_
_entity_poly.entity_id
_entity_poly.type
_entity_poly.pdbx_seq_one_letter_code
_entity_poly.pdbx_strand_id
1 'polypeptide(L)'
;MLVGKHSSLNHGLYAVLGAASFLGGSMRMTVSLCVIVLELTNNLLLLPLIMLVLLVSKTVADAFNGNIYDLIMKAKGFPYLETHAEPYMRQLTVGDVVTGPLQIFNGIEKVSNIVFVLRTTRHNGFPVIDEPPLAEAQVVFGVILRAHLLTLLKKKVFLCSPVLTGNDAFEQFSSNDFAKRGSGNGDKIENIRLTEEEIEMYIDLHPFTNPSPYTVVETMSLAKAVILF
;
A
#
# COMPACT_ATOMS: atom_id res chain seq x y z
N MET A 1 -36.59 -35.71 24.97
CA MET A 1 -35.26 -35.98 24.39
C MET A 1 -34.73 -37.25 25.05
N LEU A 2 -35.02 -38.40 24.45
CA LEU A 2 -34.73 -39.74 25.01
C LEU A 2 -33.27 -40.09 24.70
N VAL A 3 -32.36 -39.69 25.58
CA VAL A 3 -30.97 -40.16 25.60
C VAL A 3 -30.81 -40.99 26.87
N GLY A 4 -30.41 -42.26 26.72
CA GLY A 4 -30.38 -43.25 27.79
C GLY A 4 -29.46 -42.89 28.96
N LYS A 5 -29.70 -43.55 30.08
CA LYS A 5 -29.11 -43.38 31.43
C LYS A 5 -27.56 -43.50 31.52
N HIS A 6 -26.87 -43.67 30.39
CA HIS A 6 -25.41 -43.84 30.29
C HIS A 6 -24.71 -42.90 29.29
N SER A 7 -25.38 -41.86 28.77
CA SER A 7 -24.69 -40.88 27.90
C SER A 7 -24.30 -39.64 28.70
N SER A 8 -23.03 -39.55 29.09
CA SER A 8 -22.44 -38.36 29.73
C SER A 8 -22.15 -37.26 28.70
N LEU A 9 -23.19 -36.74 28.06
CA LEU A 9 -23.05 -35.60 27.16
C LEU A 9 -22.67 -34.34 27.95
N ASN A 10 -21.45 -33.85 27.75
CA ASN A 10 -20.99 -32.63 28.39
C ASN A 10 -21.54 -31.40 27.65
N HIS A 11 -22.63 -30.83 28.17
CA HIS A 11 -23.30 -29.65 27.61
C HIS A 11 -22.36 -28.45 27.40
N GLY A 12 -21.35 -28.27 28.27
CA GLY A 12 -20.38 -27.18 28.16
C GLY A 12 -19.48 -27.33 26.93
N LEU A 13 -19.06 -28.55 26.61
CA LEU A 13 -18.25 -28.83 25.43
C LEU A 13 -19.04 -28.54 24.14
N TYR A 14 -20.32 -28.93 24.07
CA TYR A 14 -21.18 -28.59 22.93
C TYR A 14 -21.43 -27.08 22.80
N ALA A 15 -21.57 -26.36 23.91
CA ALA A 15 -21.71 -24.90 23.90
C ALA A 15 -20.45 -24.22 23.34
N VAL A 16 -19.25 -24.66 23.74
CA VAL A 16 -17.97 -24.13 23.22
C VAL A 16 -17.81 -24.44 21.74
N LEU A 17 -18.12 -25.66 21.30
CA LEU A 17 -18.07 -26.02 19.87
C LEU A 17 -19.09 -25.23 19.04
N GLY A 18 -20.30 -25.02 19.57
CA GLY A 18 -21.32 -24.19 18.93
C GLY A 18 -20.86 -22.73 18.76
N ALA A 19 -20.33 -22.13 19.83
CA ALA A 19 -19.78 -20.78 19.78
C ALA A 19 -18.60 -20.68 18.80
N ALA A 20 -17.67 -21.64 18.83
CA ALA A 20 -16.55 -21.70 17.90
C ALA A 20 -17.03 -21.84 16.44
N SER A 21 -18.03 -22.69 16.19
CA SER A 21 -18.60 -22.87 14.84
C SER A 21 -19.21 -21.58 14.30
N PHE A 22 -19.94 -20.83 15.12
CA PHE A 22 -20.56 -19.57 14.73
C PHE A 22 -19.51 -18.50 14.40
N LEU A 23 -18.50 -18.35 15.26
CA LEU A 23 -17.40 -17.42 15.05
C LEU A 23 -16.57 -17.80 13.82
N GLY A 24 -16.28 -19.10 13.63
CA GLY A 24 -15.55 -19.61 12.47
C GLY A 24 -16.30 -19.40 11.16
N GLY A 25 -17.63 -19.56 11.15
CA GLY A 25 -18.46 -19.33 9.96
C GLY A 25 -18.59 -17.85 9.58
N SER A 26 -18.76 -16.97 10.59
CA SER A 26 -18.92 -15.53 10.37
C SER A 26 -17.62 -14.83 9.95
N MET A 27 -16.52 -15.10 10.68
CA MET A 27 -15.24 -14.40 10.50
C MET A 27 -14.25 -15.14 9.59
N ARG A 28 -14.49 -16.43 9.29
CA ARG A 28 -13.60 -17.31 8.49
C ARG A 28 -12.17 -17.46 9.01
N MET A 29 -11.94 -17.06 10.26
CA MET A 29 -10.67 -17.20 10.94
C MET A 29 -10.58 -18.60 11.54
N THR A 30 -9.74 -19.47 10.98
CA THR A 30 -9.64 -20.88 11.42
C THR A 30 -8.50 -21.10 12.39
N VAL A 31 -7.27 -20.76 12.00
CA VAL A 31 -6.07 -21.05 12.81
C VAL A 31 -6.06 -20.19 14.07
N SER A 32 -6.16 -18.87 13.94
CA SER A 32 -6.09 -17.96 15.09
C SER A 32 -7.26 -18.16 16.07
N LEU A 33 -8.48 -18.40 15.57
CA LEU A 33 -9.63 -18.70 16.43
C LEU A 33 -9.47 -20.02 17.17
N CYS A 34 -8.93 -21.06 16.51
CA CYS A 34 -8.64 -22.34 17.15
C CYS A 34 -7.66 -22.16 18.31
N VAL A 35 -6.59 -21.38 18.12
CA VAL A 35 -5.59 -21.10 19.16
C VAL A 35 -6.22 -20.32 20.32
N ILE A 36 -7.02 -19.29 20.05
CA ILE A 36 -7.71 -18.50 21.10
C ILE A 36 -8.62 -19.40 21.95
N VAL A 37 -9.45 -20.25 21.34
CA VAL A 37 -10.34 -21.16 22.09
C VAL A 37 -9.53 -22.19 22.88
N LEU A 38 -8.44 -22.70 22.32
CA LEU A 38 -7.53 -23.60 23.00
C LEU A 38 -6.88 -22.97 24.23
N GLU A 39 -6.37 -21.74 24.11
CA GLU A 39 -5.79 -21.00 25.23
C GLU A 39 -6.82 -20.73 26.33
N LEU A 40 -8.05 -20.34 25.96
CA LEU A 40 -9.14 -20.08 26.91
C LEU A 40 -9.58 -21.35 27.67
N THR A 41 -9.58 -22.49 26.99
CA THR A 41 -9.96 -23.78 27.59
C THR A 41 -8.80 -24.48 28.32
N ASN A 42 -7.56 -24.06 28.05
CA ASN A 42 -6.32 -24.69 28.51
C ASN A 42 -6.32 -26.22 28.33
N ASN A 43 -6.92 -26.72 27.23
CA ASN A 43 -7.06 -28.15 26.98
C ASN A 43 -6.67 -28.52 25.54
N LEU A 44 -5.45 -29.03 25.39
CA LEU A 44 -4.89 -29.42 24.10
C LEU A 44 -5.64 -30.59 23.44
N LEU A 45 -6.32 -31.44 24.22
CA LEU A 45 -7.06 -32.59 23.69
C LEU A 45 -8.32 -32.16 22.90
N LEU A 46 -8.80 -30.93 23.11
CA LEU A 46 -9.97 -30.39 22.42
C LEU A 46 -9.63 -29.83 21.02
N LEU A 47 -8.34 -29.62 20.72
CA LEU A 47 -7.85 -29.07 19.46
C LEU A 47 -8.41 -29.77 18.20
N PRO A 48 -8.28 -31.10 18.03
CA PRO A 48 -8.75 -31.76 16.81
C PRO A 48 -10.26 -31.61 16.60
N LEU A 49 -11.04 -31.56 17.69
CA LEU A 49 -12.48 -31.41 17.66
C LEU A 49 -12.88 -29.99 17.23
N ILE A 50 -12.24 -28.96 17.80
CA ILE A 50 -12.46 -27.57 17.42
C ILE A 50 -12.06 -27.34 15.96
N MET A 51 -10.90 -27.86 15.54
CA MET A 51 -10.45 -27.73 14.15
C MET A 51 -11.44 -28.34 13.17
N LEU A 52 -11.96 -29.53 13.45
CA LEU A 52 -12.97 -30.17 12.61
C LEU A 52 -14.22 -29.30 12.48
N VAL A 53 -14.74 -28.79 13.60
CA VAL A 53 -15.92 -27.93 13.62
C VAL A 53 -15.70 -26.62 12.87
N LEU A 54 -14.52 -26.00 13.03
CA LEU A 54 -14.16 -24.78 12.31
C LEU A 54 -14.02 -25.02 10.81
N LEU A 55 -13.42 -26.14 10.38
CA LEU A 55 -13.29 -26.49 8.97
C LEU A 55 -14.67 -26.72 8.34
N VAL A 56 -15.55 -27.50 8.98
CA VAL A 56 -16.91 -27.73 8.47
C VAL A 56 -17.71 -26.43 8.41
N SER A 57 -17.64 -25.61 9.46
CA SER A 57 -18.35 -24.32 9.47
C SER A 57 -17.84 -23.39 8.37
N LYS A 58 -16.52 -23.29 8.20
CA LYS A 58 -15.91 -22.48 7.14
C LYS A 58 -16.31 -22.95 5.75
N THR A 59 -16.24 -24.25 5.45
CA THR A 59 -16.57 -24.75 4.11
C THR A 59 -18.04 -24.52 3.75
N VAL A 60 -18.95 -24.70 4.72
CA VAL A 60 -20.36 -24.38 4.53
C VAL A 60 -20.54 -22.87 4.33
N ALA A 61 -19.90 -22.03 5.14
CA ALA A 61 -20.02 -20.56 5.02
C ALA A 61 -19.43 -20.02 3.71
N ASP A 62 -18.31 -20.58 3.24
CA ASP A 62 -17.66 -20.22 1.97
C ASP A 62 -18.53 -20.55 0.75
N ALA A 63 -19.44 -21.53 0.86
CA ALA A 63 -20.39 -21.85 -0.21
C ALA A 63 -21.53 -20.82 -0.34
N PHE A 64 -21.86 -20.09 0.73
CA PHE A 64 -22.99 -19.14 0.74
C PHE A 64 -22.55 -17.68 0.59
N ASN A 65 -21.54 -17.21 1.33
CA ASN A 65 -21.25 -15.78 1.48
C ASN A 65 -19.75 -15.44 1.38
N GLY A 66 -19.39 -14.19 1.69
CA GLY A 66 -18.02 -13.71 1.98
C GLY A 66 -17.73 -13.61 3.49
N ASN A 67 -16.48 -13.34 3.89
CA ASN A 67 -16.14 -13.00 5.28
C ASN A 67 -16.86 -11.70 5.69
N ILE A 68 -17.43 -11.63 6.90
CA ILE A 68 -18.09 -10.42 7.38
C ILE A 68 -17.19 -9.18 7.33
N TYR A 69 -15.89 -9.33 7.58
CA TYR A 69 -14.94 -8.22 7.49
C TYR A 69 -14.77 -7.69 6.07
N ASP A 70 -14.71 -8.59 5.08
CA ASP A 70 -14.59 -8.20 3.68
C ASP A 70 -15.86 -7.47 3.22
N LEU A 71 -17.03 -7.93 3.68
CA LEU A 71 -18.31 -7.27 3.39
C LEU A 71 -18.35 -5.85 3.96
N ILE A 72 -17.96 -5.66 5.23
CA ILE A 72 -17.93 -4.34 5.87
C ILE A 72 -16.92 -3.41 5.17
N MET A 73 -15.76 -3.94 4.80
CA MET A 73 -14.72 -3.20 4.10
C MET A 73 -15.17 -2.75 2.71
N LYS A 74 -15.81 -3.64 1.95
CA LYS A 74 -16.43 -3.32 0.65
C LYS A 74 -17.55 -2.29 0.81
N ALA A 75 -18.38 -2.41 1.84
CA ALA A 75 -19.43 -1.45 2.14
C ALA A 75 -18.88 -0.06 2.51
N LYS A 76 -17.70 0.02 3.16
CA LYS A 76 -17.02 1.28 3.44
C LYS A 76 -16.26 1.85 2.23
N GLY A 77 -16.14 1.09 1.14
CA GLY A 77 -15.43 1.52 -0.07
C GLY A 77 -13.92 1.65 0.11
N PHE A 78 -13.32 0.88 1.03
CA PHE A 78 -11.87 0.89 1.18
C PHE A 78 -11.20 0.10 0.05
N PRO A 79 -10.13 0.64 -0.58
CA PRO A 79 -9.34 -0.12 -1.55
C PRO A 79 -8.50 -1.15 -0.80
N TYR A 80 -8.86 -2.42 -0.94
CA TYR A 80 -8.13 -3.55 -0.37
C TYR A 80 -7.63 -4.45 -1.49
N LEU A 81 -6.34 -4.77 -1.43
CA LEU A 81 -5.69 -5.68 -2.36
C LEU A 81 -5.71 -7.08 -1.74
N GLU A 82 -6.41 -8.01 -2.39
CA GLU A 82 -6.43 -9.41 -1.96
C GLU A 82 -5.09 -10.07 -2.26
N THR A 83 -4.65 -10.97 -1.37
CA THR A 83 -3.35 -11.66 -1.49
C THR A 83 -3.27 -12.65 -2.65
N HIS A 84 -4.42 -13.05 -3.18
CA HIS A 84 -4.52 -14.03 -4.26
C HIS A 84 -4.99 -13.34 -5.52
N ALA A 85 -4.22 -13.47 -6.61
CA ALA A 85 -4.65 -12.99 -7.91
C ALA A 85 -5.81 -13.83 -8.43
N GLU A 86 -6.91 -13.18 -8.81
CA GLU A 86 -8.06 -13.85 -9.38
C GLU A 86 -7.71 -14.51 -10.73
N PRO A 87 -8.35 -15.63 -11.11
CA PRO A 87 -7.99 -16.38 -12.31
C PRO A 87 -8.00 -15.55 -13.61
N TYR A 88 -8.90 -14.58 -13.71
CA TYR A 88 -9.00 -13.69 -14.88
C TYR A 88 -7.81 -12.73 -15.01
N MET A 89 -7.15 -12.37 -13.90
CA MET A 89 -5.97 -11.50 -13.92
C MET A 89 -4.78 -12.13 -14.65
N ARG A 90 -4.82 -13.44 -14.91
CA ARG A 90 -3.82 -14.13 -15.73
C ARG A 90 -3.90 -13.75 -17.20
N GLN A 91 -5.08 -13.38 -17.68
CA GLN A 91 -5.34 -13.02 -19.08
C GLN A 91 -5.11 -11.53 -19.36
N LEU A 92 -4.99 -10.71 -18.32
CA LEU A 92 -4.73 -9.28 -18.42
C LEU A 92 -3.23 -9.00 -18.34
N THR A 93 -2.79 -7.99 -19.08
CA THR A 93 -1.44 -7.46 -19.02
C THR A 93 -1.38 -6.22 -18.11
N VAL A 94 -0.19 -5.86 -17.65
CA VAL A 94 0.01 -4.65 -16.85
C VAL A 94 -0.38 -3.40 -17.67
N GLY A 95 -0.07 -3.38 -18.97
CA GLY A 95 -0.45 -2.28 -19.86
C GLY A 95 -1.95 -1.97 -19.87
N ASP A 96 -2.81 -2.97 -19.69
CA ASP A 96 -4.27 -2.80 -19.68
C ASP A 96 -4.78 -2.06 -18.42
N VAL A 97 -4.01 -2.09 -17.32
CA VAL A 97 -4.41 -1.56 -16.01
C VAL A 97 -3.70 -0.25 -15.68
N VAL A 98 -2.52 -0.02 -16.27
CA VAL A 98 -1.75 1.21 -16.05
C VAL A 98 -2.57 2.42 -16.49
N THR A 99 -2.71 3.39 -15.59
CA THR A 99 -3.41 4.65 -15.87
C THR A 99 -2.48 5.60 -16.61
N GLY A 100 -2.90 6.11 -17.77
CA GLY A 100 -2.21 7.20 -18.48
C GLY A 100 -2.92 8.56 -18.34
N PRO A 101 -2.35 9.67 -18.85
CA PRO A 101 -0.92 9.96 -19.02
C PRO A 101 -0.24 10.28 -17.68
N LEU A 102 0.99 9.80 -17.49
CA LEU A 102 1.75 10.03 -16.26
C LEU A 102 2.36 11.43 -16.26
N GLN A 103 2.27 12.10 -15.11
CA GLN A 103 2.99 13.34 -14.90
C GLN A 103 4.42 13.02 -14.46
N ILE A 104 5.36 13.31 -15.36
CA ILE A 104 6.80 13.08 -15.20
C ILE A 104 7.51 14.38 -14.79
N PHE A 105 8.67 14.24 -14.14
CA PHE A 105 9.62 15.33 -13.93
C PHE A 105 10.99 14.95 -14.53
N ASN A 106 11.72 15.96 -14.95
CA ASN A 106 13.11 15.80 -15.37
C ASN A 106 14.04 15.83 -14.15
N GLY A 107 15.23 15.23 -14.28
CA GLY A 107 16.25 15.27 -13.21
C GLY A 107 16.56 16.69 -12.73
N ILE A 108 16.57 17.66 -13.66
CA ILE A 108 16.62 19.11 -13.35
C ILE A 108 15.33 19.75 -13.84
N GLU A 109 14.50 20.20 -12.91
CA GLU A 109 13.15 20.68 -13.21
C GLU A 109 12.95 22.12 -12.76
N LYS A 110 12.12 22.88 -13.48
CA LYS A 110 11.77 24.25 -13.10
C LYS A 110 10.82 24.27 -11.90
N VAL A 111 11.06 25.18 -10.96
CA VAL A 111 10.18 25.37 -9.79
C VAL A 111 8.75 25.68 -10.23
N SER A 112 8.57 26.53 -11.25
CA SER A 112 7.26 26.81 -11.86
C SER A 112 6.48 25.56 -12.26
N ASN A 113 7.12 24.61 -12.95
CA ASN A 113 6.48 23.39 -13.41
C ASN A 113 6.11 22.47 -12.22
N ILE A 114 7.01 22.31 -11.25
CA ILE A 114 6.75 21.53 -10.04
C ILE A 114 5.53 22.09 -9.30
N VAL A 115 5.48 23.41 -9.08
CA VAL A 115 4.36 24.06 -8.37
C VAL A 115 3.06 23.90 -9.17
N PHE A 116 3.11 24.05 -10.49
CA PHE A 116 1.95 23.87 -11.37
C PHE A 116 1.40 22.44 -11.29
N VAL A 117 2.26 21.43 -11.43
CA VAL A 117 1.90 20.01 -11.33
C VAL A 117 1.33 19.68 -9.95
N LEU A 118 1.97 20.16 -8.90
CA LEU A 118 1.56 19.91 -7.53
C LEU A 118 0.19 20.54 -7.20
N ARG A 119 -0.15 21.68 -7.81
CA ARG A 119 -1.47 22.33 -7.68
C ARG A 119 -2.54 21.64 -8.52
N THR A 120 -2.19 21.21 -9.73
CA THR A 120 -3.13 20.61 -10.68
C THR A 120 -3.47 19.17 -10.32
N THR A 121 -2.49 18.41 -9.82
CA THR A 121 -2.61 16.98 -9.55
C THR A 121 -2.68 16.66 -8.06
N ARG A 122 -3.37 15.56 -7.73
CA ARG A 122 -3.45 14.99 -6.37
C ARG A 122 -2.53 13.77 -6.18
N HIS A 123 -1.65 13.49 -7.14
CA HIS A 123 -0.72 12.37 -7.06
C HIS A 123 0.34 12.61 -5.97
N ASN A 124 0.74 11.52 -5.30
CA ASN A 124 1.70 11.55 -4.20
C ASN A 124 3.10 11.08 -4.58
N GLY A 125 3.28 10.56 -5.79
CA GLY A 125 4.56 10.11 -6.32
C GLY A 125 4.65 10.45 -7.79
N PHE A 126 5.84 10.88 -8.21
CA PHE A 126 6.14 11.29 -9.57
C PHE A 126 7.43 10.60 -10.03
N PRO A 127 7.42 9.90 -11.17
CA PRO A 127 8.65 9.38 -11.75
C PRO A 127 9.55 10.53 -12.24
N VAL A 128 10.84 10.36 -12.02
CA VAL A 128 11.89 11.26 -12.54
C VAL A 128 12.61 10.56 -13.67
N ILE A 129 12.70 11.26 -14.80
CA ILE A 129 13.36 10.79 -16.01
C ILE A 129 14.58 11.64 -16.34
N ASP A 130 15.58 11.00 -16.92
CA ASP A 130 16.72 11.69 -17.51
C ASP A 130 16.61 11.65 -19.02
N GLU A 131 16.69 12.83 -19.62
CA GLU A 131 16.69 13.02 -21.08
C GLU A 131 18.09 13.48 -21.55
N PRO A 132 18.44 13.26 -22.84
CA PRO A 132 19.68 13.79 -23.41
C PRO A 132 19.73 15.31 -23.23
N PRO A 133 20.84 15.90 -22.72
CA PRO A 133 22.22 15.39 -22.75
C PRO A 133 22.73 14.65 -21.49
N LEU A 134 21.91 14.43 -20.45
CA LEU A 134 22.36 13.73 -19.23
C LEU A 134 22.44 12.21 -19.41
N ALA A 135 21.59 11.66 -20.28
CA ALA A 135 21.56 10.23 -20.62
C ALA A 135 21.54 10.04 -22.15
N GLU A 136 22.01 8.89 -22.63
CA GLU A 136 22.01 8.56 -24.07
C GLU A 136 20.59 8.33 -24.63
N ALA A 137 19.63 7.99 -23.75
CA ALA A 137 18.22 7.77 -24.07
C ALA A 137 17.34 8.20 -22.88
N GLN A 138 16.03 8.30 -23.10
CA GLN A 138 15.06 8.56 -22.03
C GLN A 138 15.02 7.36 -21.08
N VAL A 139 15.57 7.53 -19.87
CA VAL A 139 15.64 6.49 -18.85
C VAL A 139 14.98 6.98 -17.57
N VAL A 140 14.27 6.09 -16.89
CA VAL A 140 13.72 6.38 -15.56
C VAL A 140 14.88 6.36 -14.56
N PHE A 141 15.19 7.51 -13.98
CA PHE A 141 16.17 7.61 -12.89
C PHE A 141 15.58 7.08 -11.59
N GLY A 142 14.34 7.44 -11.29
CA GLY A 142 13.74 7.08 -10.01
C GLY A 142 12.32 7.58 -9.81
N VAL A 143 11.86 7.54 -8.54
CA VAL A 143 10.58 8.10 -8.13
C VAL A 143 10.78 9.05 -6.96
N ILE A 144 10.15 10.23 -7.03
CA ILE A 144 10.10 11.21 -5.95
C ILE A 144 8.69 11.34 -5.39
N LEU A 145 8.60 11.46 -4.07
CA LEU A 145 7.33 11.67 -3.38
C LEU A 145 6.97 13.15 -3.33
N ARG A 146 5.67 13.45 -3.38
CA ARG A 146 5.12 14.79 -3.17
C ARG A 146 5.61 15.41 -1.85
N ALA A 147 5.71 14.60 -0.80
CA ALA A 147 6.21 15.06 0.50
C ALA A 147 7.65 15.57 0.42
N HIS A 148 8.52 14.89 -0.35
CA HIS A 148 9.91 15.32 -0.53
C HIS A 148 9.97 16.64 -1.29
N LEU A 149 9.21 16.77 -2.39
CA LEU A 149 9.10 18.02 -3.15
C LEU A 149 8.64 19.20 -2.29
N LEU A 150 7.67 19.00 -1.40
CA LEU A 150 7.20 20.04 -0.48
C LEU A 150 8.29 20.48 0.50
N THR A 151 9.06 19.54 1.05
CA THR A 151 10.20 19.84 1.92
C THR A 151 11.28 20.63 1.16
N LEU A 152 11.57 20.26 -0.09
CA LEU A 152 12.53 20.97 -0.94
C LEU A 152 12.09 22.42 -1.21
N LEU A 153 10.83 22.62 -1.60
CA LEU A 153 10.26 23.95 -1.84
C LEU A 153 10.24 24.83 -0.58
N LYS A 154 10.04 24.22 0.59
CA LYS A 154 10.04 24.94 1.89
C LYS A 154 11.43 25.42 2.30
N LYS A 155 12.46 24.63 2.01
CA LYS A 155 13.86 24.98 2.29
C LYS A 155 14.47 25.93 1.26
N LYS A 156 13.80 26.14 0.12
CA LYS A 156 14.20 27.10 -0.93
C LYS A 156 15.63 26.88 -1.45
N VAL A 157 16.04 25.62 -1.59
CA VAL A 157 17.33 25.29 -2.21
C VAL A 157 17.10 25.25 -3.71
N PHE A 158 17.28 26.40 -4.35
CA PHE A 158 17.06 26.60 -5.77
C PHE A 158 18.38 26.92 -6.47
N LEU A 159 18.49 26.51 -7.73
CA LEU A 159 19.63 26.73 -8.60
C LEU A 159 19.26 27.79 -9.64
N CYS A 160 20.13 28.79 -9.82
CA CYS A 160 19.95 29.81 -10.85
C CYS A 160 20.27 29.30 -12.27
N SER A 161 20.97 28.18 -12.39
CA SER A 161 21.33 27.54 -13.66
C SER A 161 21.06 26.03 -13.63
N PRO A 162 20.77 25.40 -14.78
CA PRO A 162 20.52 23.97 -14.87
C PRO A 162 21.83 23.18 -14.83
N VAL A 163 22.53 23.24 -13.69
CA VAL A 163 23.79 22.51 -13.44
C VAL A 163 23.50 21.38 -12.46
N LEU A 164 24.06 20.20 -12.72
CA LEU A 164 23.97 19.05 -11.85
C LEU A 164 24.66 19.39 -10.52
N THR A 165 23.90 19.40 -9.43
CA THR A 165 24.48 19.75 -8.14
C THR A 165 25.24 18.54 -7.67
N GLY A 166 26.53 18.71 -7.35
CA GLY A 166 27.28 17.68 -6.65
C GLY A 166 26.64 17.33 -5.30
N ASN A 167 27.24 16.40 -4.57
CA ASN A 167 26.78 15.95 -3.24
C ASN A 167 26.57 17.09 -2.22
N ASP A 168 27.06 18.30 -2.50
CA ASP A 168 26.90 19.53 -1.73
C ASP A 168 25.43 19.89 -1.42
N ALA A 169 24.49 19.56 -2.31
CA ALA A 169 23.06 19.77 -2.04
C ALA A 169 22.55 18.86 -0.93
N PHE A 170 23.08 17.64 -0.80
CA PHE A 170 22.62 16.67 0.19
C PHE A 170 23.11 17.01 1.60
N GLU A 171 24.28 17.64 1.73
CA GLU A 171 24.83 18.05 3.04
C GLU A 171 23.96 19.09 3.76
N GLN A 172 23.09 19.80 3.05
CA GLN A 172 22.16 20.79 3.62
C GLN A 172 20.87 20.15 4.18
N PHE A 173 20.67 18.85 3.96
CA PHE A 173 19.48 18.15 4.43
C PHE A 173 19.82 17.06 5.44
N SER A 174 19.16 17.13 6.59
CA SER A 174 19.15 16.01 7.53
C SER A 174 18.03 15.05 7.14
N SER A 175 18.24 13.76 7.36
CA SER A 175 17.19 12.74 7.24
C SER A 175 15.92 13.08 8.05
N ASN A 176 16.07 13.84 9.14
CA ASN A 176 14.97 14.33 9.97
C ASN A 176 14.05 15.33 9.27
N ASP A 177 14.53 16.02 8.22
CA ASP A 177 13.72 16.98 7.46
C ASP A 177 12.74 16.28 6.51
N PHE A 178 13.08 15.07 6.08
CA PHE A 178 12.25 14.20 5.23
C PHE A 178 11.43 13.19 6.03
N ALA A 179 11.75 13.00 7.31
CA ALA A 179 10.94 12.18 8.21
C ALA A 179 9.53 12.77 8.29
N LYS A 180 8.51 11.97 7.95
CA LYS A 180 7.10 12.35 8.10
C LYS A 180 6.87 12.80 9.54
N ARG A 181 6.75 14.12 9.76
CA ARG A 181 6.17 14.65 11.00
C ARG A 181 4.79 14.02 11.12
N GLY A 182 4.54 13.39 12.27
CA GLY A 182 3.38 12.52 12.49
C GLY A 182 2.08 13.04 11.87
N SER A 183 1.37 12.13 11.22
CA SER A 183 0.03 12.25 10.64
C SER A 183 -0.84 13.31 11.34
N GLY A 184 -1.06 14.45 10.68
CA GLY A 184 -1.97 15.48 11.21
C GLY A 184 -2.27 16.59 10.22
N ASN A 185 -1.28 17.06 9.46
CA ASN A 185 -1.47 17.96 8.33
C ASN A 185 -0.18 17.95 7.52
N GLY A 186 -0.20 17.27 6.36
CA GLY A 186 0.90 17.44 5.40
C GLY A 186 1.01 18.91 5.03
N ASP A 187 2.23 19.41 4.89
CA ASP A 187 2.48 20.78 4.44
C ASP A 187 1.76 20.99 3.10
N LYS A 188 0.69 21.80 3.10
CA LYS A 188 -0.04 22.11 1.87
C LYS A 188 0.79 23.09 1.04
N ILE A 189 0.73 22.96 -0.28
CA ILE A 189 1.38 23.89 -1.22
C ILE A 189 0.90 25.33 -1.00
N GLU A 190 -0.36 25.49 -0.58
CA GLU A 190 -0.97 26.79 -0.26
C GLU A 190 -0.19 27.58 0.81
N ASN A 191 0.54 26.89 1.69
CA ASN A 191 1.34 27.53 2.74
C ASN A 191 2.72 28.01 2.26
N ILE A 192 3.15 27.61 1.06
CA ILE A 192 4.48 27.93 0.53
C ILE A 192 4.36 29.18 -0.33
N ARG A 193 4.94 30.29 0.15
CA ARG A 193 5.03 31.55 -0.60
C ARG A 193 6.36 31.61 -1.34
N LEU A 194 6.28 31.55 -2.67
CA LEU A 194 7.42 31.68 -3.57
C LEU A 194 7.39 33.06 -4.24
N THR A 195 8.56 33.67 -4.42
CA THR A 195 8.71 34.91 -5.20
C THR A 195 8.75 34.61 -6.70
N GLU A 196 8.48 35.61 -7.55
CA GLU A 196 8.55 35.44 -9.02
C GLU A 196 9.94 35.01 -9.49
N GLU A 197 10.99 35.50 -8.84
CA GLU A 197 12.38 35.08 -9.10
C GLU A 197 12.61 33.60 -8.76
N GLU A 198 12.09 33.12 -7.62
CA GLU A 198 12.22 31.72 -7.19
C GLU A 198 11.47 30.75 -8.11
N ILE A 199 10.40 31.21 -8.76
CA ILE A 199 9.59 30.41 -9.69
C ILE A 199 10.33 30.12 -11.00
N GLU A 200 11.25 30.99 -11.40
CA GLU A 200 12.09 30.83 -12.60
C GLU A 200 13.34 29.99 -12.37
N MET A 201 13.67 29.67 -11.11
CA MET A 201 14.82 28.85 -10.75
C MET A 201 14.58 27.35 -11.01
N TYR A 202 15.65 26.56 -10.89
CA TYR A 202 15.67 25.11 -11.10
C TYR A 202 15.91 24.36 -9.78
N ILE A 203 15.45 23.11 -9.71
CA ILE A 203 15.74 22.17 -8.62
C ILE A 203 16.35 20.92 -9.23
N ASP A 204 17.44 20.45 -8.63
CA ASP A 204 18.01 19.14 -8.89
C ASP A 204 17.31 18.07 -8.02
N LEU A 205 16.64 17.12 -8.68
CA LEU A 205 15.85 16.07 -8.03
C LEU A 205 16.65 14.77 -7.82
N HIS A 206 17.77 14.56 -8.53
CA HIS A 206 18.56 13.32 -8.46
C HIS A 206 18.87 12.88 -7.02
N PRO A 207 19.44 13.73 -6.14
CA PRO A 207 19.79 13.32 -4.79
C PRO A 207 18.60 12.87 -3.92
N PHE A 208 17.39 13.37 -4.19
CA PHE A 208 16.21 13.16 -3.33
C PHE A 208 15.24 12.10 -3.84
N THR A 209 15.54 11.51 -4.99
CA THR A 209 14.75 10.46 -5.61
C THR A 209 15.17 9.09 -5.08
N ASN A 210 14.25 8.13 -5.12
CA ASN A 210 14.62 6.73 -4.97
C ASN A 210 15.13 6.20 -6.33
N PRO A 211 16.44 5.89 -6.47
CA PRO A 211 17.02 5.46 -7.73
C PRO A 211 16.66 4.01 -8.11
N SER A 212 16.08 3.24 -7.17
CA SER A 212 15.68 1.85 -7.40
C SER A 212 14.17 1.64 -7.16
N PRO A 213 13.30 2.23 -7.99
CA PRO A 213 11.88 1.93 -7.92
C PRO A 213 11.60 0.49 -8.38
N TYR A 214 10.60 -0.15 -7.77
CA TYR A 214 10.08 -1.41 -8.29
C TYR A 214 9.43 -1.16 -9.65
N THR A 215 9.94 -1.82 -10.69
CA THR A 215 9.45 -1.71 -12.06
C THR A 215 8.98 -3.06 -12.56
N VAL A 216 7.97 -3.04 -13.42
CA VAL A 216 7.42 -4.21 -14.09
C VAL A 216 7.31 -3.91 -15.58
N VAL A 217 7.49 -4.94 -16.41
CA VAL A 217 7.35 -4.79 -17.87
C VAL A 217 5.87 -4.71 -18.22
N GLU A 218 5.51 -3.87 -19.19
CA GLU A 218 4.12 -3.68 -19.65
C GLU A 218 3.45 -5.00 -20.09
N THR A 219 4.21 -5.88 -20.72
CA THR A 219 3.75 -7.20 -21.21
C THR A 219 3.63 -8.26 -20.11
N MET A 220 3.99 -7.93 -18.87
CA MET A 220 3.89 -8.85 -17.74
C MET A 220 2.40 -9.12 -17.42
N SER A 221 2.09 -10.37 -17.05
CA SER A 221 0.73 -10.71 -16.61
C SER A 221 0.41 -9.99 -15.29
N LEU A 222 -0.80 -9.43 -15.21
CA LEU A 222 -1.29 -8.71 -14.03
C LEU A 222 -1.23 -9.59 -12.78
N ALA A 223 -1.56 -10.88 -12.90
CA ALA A 223 -1.49 -11.82 -11.78
C ALA A 223 -0.09 -11.93 -11.15
N LYS A 224 0.99 -11.75 -11.93
CA LYS A 224 2.35 -11.72 -11.40
C LYS A 224 2.71 -10.36 -10.81
N ALA A 225 2.23 -9.28 -11.42
CA ALA A 225 2.48 -7.92 -10.93
C ALA A 225 1.84 -7.71 -9.55
N VAL A 226 0.62 -8.19 -9.32
CA VAL A 226 -0.08 -8.10 -8.02
C VAL A 226 0.70 -8.76 -6.88
N ILE A 227 1.52 -9.79 -7.14
CA ILE A 227 2.32 -10.44 -6.10
C ILE A 227 3.50 -9.54 -5.65
N LEU A 228 3.94 -8.62 -6.50
CA LEU A 228 5.04 -7.69 -6.21
C LEU A 228 4.59 -6.43 -5.44
N PHE A 229 3.30 -6.12 -5.45
CA PHE A 229 2.70 -4.93 -4.84
C PHE A 229 1.91 -5.29 -3.58
#